data_AF-R0HFU2-F1
#
_entry.id   AF-R0HFU2-F1
#
_cell.length_a   1.000
_cell.length_b   1.000
_cell.length_c   1.000
_cell.angle_alpha   90.00
_cell.angle_beta   90.00
_cell.angle_gamma   90.00
#
_symmetry.space_group_name_H-M   'P 1'
#
loop_
_entity.id
_entity.type
_entity.pdbx_description
1 polymer ?
#
loop_
_entity_poly.entity_id
_entity_poly.type
_entity_poly.pdbx_seq_one_letter_code
_entity_poly.pdbx_strand_id
1 'polypeptide(L)'
;MKKSSQPSATIVVIFTILFIGVMVKETLGQSTCFEVLKDASKGGKCDWELCGSLCNKKSTGGVGTCRPKTLAPNKGQPECHCRFYCGYEN
;
A
#
# COMPACT_ATOMS: atom_id res chain seq x y z
N MET A 1 7.95 -53.90 -1.85
CA MET A 1 6.90 -53.53 -0.86
C MET A 1 6.70 -52.02 -0.93
N LYS A 2 5.66 -51.52 -1.61
CA LYS A 2 5.33 -50.08 -1.63
C LYS A 2 4.35 -49.81 -0.49
N LYS A 3 4.87 -49.35 0.66
CA LYS A 3 4.06 -48.96 1.81
C LYS A 3 3.39 -47.63 1.45
N SER A 4 2.10 -47.68 1.13
CA SER A 4 1.30 -46.47 0.89
C SER A 4 1.19 -45.75 2.22
N SER A 5 2.04 -44.75 2.44
CA SER A 5 1.97 -43.86 3.60
C SER A 5 0.73 -42.99 3.42
N GLN A 6 -0.42 -43.53 3.81
CA GLN A 6 -1.66 -42.78 3.87
C GLN A 6 -1.48 -41.73 4.97
N PRO A 7 -1.44 -40.43 4.65
CA PRO A 7 -1.32 -39.40 5.66
C PRO A 7 -2.51 -39.52 6.60
N SER A 8 -2.25 -39.58 7.90
CA SER A 8 -3.31 -39.62 8.91
C SER A 8 -4.26 -38.44 8.68
N ALA A 9 -5.56 -38.69 8.66
CA ALA A 9 -6.58 -37.68 8.39
C ALA A 9 -6.42 -36.44 9.28
N THR A 10 -5.90 -36.62 10.49
CA THR A 10 -5.60 -35.56 11.45
C THR A 10 -4.54 -34.58 10.93
N ILE A 11 -3.51 -35.07 10.24
CA ILE A 11 -2.43 -34.24 9.70
C ILE A 11 -2.98 -33.36 8.57
N VAL A 12 -3.84 -33.91 7.73
CA VAL A 12 -4.49 -33.16 6.65
C VAL A 12 -5.31 -32.01 7.24
N VAL A 13 -6.16 -32.28 8.23
CA VAL A 13 -7.01 -31.26 8.88
C VAL A 13 -6.18 -30.15 9.53
N ILE A 14 -5.10 -30.48 10.25
CA ILE A 14 -4.22 -29.49 10.87
C ILE A 14 -3.58 -28.59 9.81
N PHE A 15 -3.10 -29.20 8.72
CA PHE A 15 -2.56 -28.44 7.58
C PHE A 15 -3.63 -27.51 7.00
N THR A 16 -4.86 -27.98 6.74
CA THR A 16 -5.91 -27.12 6.17
C THR A 16 -6.22 -25.92 7.06
N ILE A 17 -6.31 -26.10 8.38
CA ILE A 17 -6.61 -25.00 9.32
C ILE A 17 -5.48 -23.96 9.34
N LEU A 18 -4.22 -24.39 9.34
CA LEU A 18 -3.06 -23.50 9.30
C LEU A 18 -3.01 -22.70 8.00
N PHE A 19 -3.28 -23.34 6.86
CA PHE A 19 -3.32 -22.67 5.57
C PHE A 19 -4.47 -21.66 5.48
N ILE A 20 -5.67 -21.98 5.98
CA ILE A 20 -6.79 -21.02 6.02
C ILE A 20 -6.43 -19.81 6.92
N GLY A 21 -5.84 -20.04 8.09
CA GLY A 21 -5.44 -18.96 9.01
C GLY A 21 -4.35 -18.03 8.45
N VAL A 22 -3.38 -18.57 7.71
CA VAL A 22 -2.31 -17.78 7.07
C VAL A 22 -2.85 -16.99 5.87
N MET A 23 -3.67 -17.62 5.02
CA MET A 23 -4.25 -16.96 3.84
C MET A 23 -5.20 -15.82 4.20
N VAL A 24 -5.95 -15.93 5.30
CA VAL A 24 -6.83 -14.85 5.79
C VAL A 24 -6.03 -13.62 6.22
N LYS A 25 -4.85 -13.80 6.83
CA LYS A 25 -4.01 -12.69 7.30
C LYS A 25 -3.31 -11.95 6.16
N GLU A 26 -2.98 -12.63 5.06
CA GLU A 26 -2.41 -12.00 3.87
C GLU A 26 -3.46 -11.35 2.95
N THR A 27 -4.73 -11.80 3.02
CA THR A 27 -5.83 -11.29 2.17
C THR A 27 -6.57 -10.08 2.77
N LEU A 28 -6.38 -9.78 4.06
CA LEU A 28 -6.68 -8.46 4.63
C LEU A 28 -5.65 -7.47 4.09
N GLY A 29 -5.82 -7.14 2.81
CA GLY A 29 -4.83 -6.58 1.93
C GLY A 29 -4.06 -5.43 2.55
N GLN A 30 -2.78 -5.40 2.22
CA GLN A 30 -1.87 -4.26 2.39
C GLN A 30 -2.62 -2.97 2.02
N SER A 31 -3.22 -2.34 3.03
CA SER A 31 -4.16 -1.26 2.79
C SER A 31 -3.36 -0.10 2.25
N THR A 32 -3.69 0.38 1.06
CA THR A 32 -2.95 1.47 0.46
C THR A 32 -3.60 2.79 0.87
N CYS A 33 -2.82 3.62 1.56
CA CYS A 33 -3.21 4.94 2.01
C CYS A 33 -2.86 5.98 0.96
N PHE A 34 -3.74 6.97 0.83
CA PHE A 34 -3.54 8.12 -0.05
C PHE A 34 -3.64 9.39 0.78
N GLU A 35 -2.65 10.27 0.66
CA GLU A 35 -2.64 11.55 1.36
C GLU A 35 -2.21 12.66 0.40
N VAL A 36 -2.80 13.85 0.53
CA VAL A 36 -2.42 15.02 -0.26
C VAL A 36 -1.52 15.93 0.59
N LEU A 37 -0.27 16.13 0.15
CA LEU A 37 0.69 17.01 0.80
C LEU A 37 0.63 18.41 0.20
N LYS A 38 0.13 19.36 1.00
CA LYS A 38 0.06 20.77 0.61
C LYS A 38 1.44 21.46 0.61
N ASP A 39 2.38 20.99 1.44
CA ASP A 39 3.73 21.57 1.52
C ASP A 39 4.55 21.42 0.25
N ALA A 40 4.40 20.29 -0.46
CA ALA A 40 5.01 20.08 -1.78
C ALA A 40 4.29 20.84 -2.91
N SER A 41 3.14 21.45 -2.61
CA SER A 41 2.24 22.09 -3.58
C SER A 41 2.19 23.62 -3.39
N LYS A 42 3.20 24.21 -2.74
CA LYS A 42 3.23 25.65 -2.42
C LYS A 42 3.39 26.53 -3.67
N GLY A 43 2.57 27.58 -3.75
CA GLY A 43 2.70 28.61 -4.79
C GLY A 43 2.22 28.20 -6.18
N GLY A 44 1.36 27.18 -6.28
CA GLY A 44 0.83 26.71 -7.55
C GLY A 44 1.82 25.93 -8.41
N LYS A 45 2.90 25.45 -7.80
CA LYS A 45 3.82 24.48 -8.38
C LYS A 45 3.83 23.25 -7.49
N CYS A 46 3.94 22.09 -8.12
CA CYS A 46 4.19 20.83 -7.43
C CYS A 46 5.59 20.38 -7.82
N ASP A 47 6.46 20.32 -6.83
CA ASP A 47 7.83 19.87 -7.01
C ASP A 47 7.88 18.35 -6.85
N TRP A 48 8.24 17.64 -7.93
CA TRP A 48 8.23 16.18 -7.95
C TRP A 48 9.25 15.56 -6.98
N GLU A 49 10.43 16.16 -6.85
CA GLU A 49 11.49 15.66 -5.96
C GLU A 49 11.09 15.88 -4.50
N LEU A 50 10.58 17.06 -4.17
CA LEU A 50 10.11 17.37 -2.82
C LEU A 50 8.88 16.52 -2.46
N CYS A 51 7.96 16.32 -3.41
CA CYS A 51 6.79 15.47 -3.24
C CYS A 51 7.20 14.02 -2.93
N GLY A 52 8.10 13.45 -3.74
CA GLY A 52 8.63 12.10 -3.52
C GLY A 52 9.37 11.97 -2.18
N SER A 53 10.24 12.93 -1.86
CA SER A 53 11.01 12.93 -0.61
C SER A 53 10.10 13.03 0.63
N LEU A 54 9.09 13.90 0.61
CA LEU A 54 8.16 14.04 1.72
C LEU A 54 7.27 12.80 1.89
N CYS A 55 6.79 12.19 0.81
CA CYS A 55 6.03 10.95 0.89
C CYS A 55 6.88 9.79 1.43
N ASN A 56 8.14 9.69 0.99
CA ASN A 56 9.08 8.68 1.49
C ASN A 56 9.47 8.91 2.96
N LYS A 57 9.63 10.17 3.36
CA LYS A 57 9.90 10.55 4.75
C LYS A 57 8.73 10.22 5.66
N LYS A 58 7.50 10.41 5.18
CA LYS A 58 6.29 10.12 5.96
C LYS A 58 6.08 8.62 6.15
N SER A 59 6.28 7.84 5.10
CA SER A 59 6.16 6.38 5.18
C SER A 59 7.23 5.74 4.31
N THR A 60 7.98 4.78 4.87
CA THR A 60 9.05 4.09 4.15
C THR A 60 8.48 3.37 2.94
N GLY A 61 8.92 3.74 1.74
CA GLY A 61 8.36 3.22 0.49
C GLY A 61 7.14 3.97 -0.03
N GLY A 62 6.78 5.11 0.59
CA GLY A 62 5.79 6.03 0.08
C GLY A 62 6.22 6.63 -1.26
N VAL A 63 5.28 6.68 -2.21
CA VAL A 63 5.47 7.22 -3.56
C VAL A 63 4.66 8.50 -3.71
N GLY A 64 5.34 9.61 -4.00
CA GLY A 64 4.72 10.89 -4.28
C GLY A 64 4.49 11.11 -5.77
N THR A 65 3.31 11.63 -6.13
CA THR A 65 3.00 12.03 -7.50
C THR A 65 2.34 13.39 -7.55
N CYS A 66 2.81 14.28 -8.43
CA CYS A 66 2.12 15.54 -8.69
C CYS A 66 0.99 15.32 -9.69
N ARG A 67 -0.24 15.66 -9.30
CA ARG A 67 -1.42 15.57 -10.17
C ARG A 67 -2.02 16.96 -10.38
N PRO A 68 -2.40 17.33 -11.62
CA PRO A 68 -3.22 18.51 -11.83
C PRO A 68 -4.61 18.27 -11.23
N LYS A 69 -5.22 19.29 -10.63
CA LYS A 69 -6.59 19.18 -10.09
C LYS A 69 -7.57 19.02 -11.25
N THR A 70 -8.11 17.82 -11.46
CA THR A 70 -8.93 17.45 -12.62
C THR A 70 -10.43 17.80 -12.49
N LEU A 71 -10.77 18.92 -11.87
CA LEU A 71 -12.15 19.43 -11.91
C LEU A 71 -12.15 20.79 -12.61
N ALA A 72 -12.57 20.76 -13.88
CA ALA A 72 -12.79 21.88 -14.81
C ALA A 72 -11.56 22.36 -15.61
N PRO A 73 -11.77 22.83 -16.86
CA PRO A 73 -10.72 23.33 -17.78
C PRO A 73 -10.02 24.62 -17.32
N ASN A 74 -10.21 25.02 -16.07
CA ASN A 74 -9.62 26.22 -15.48
C ASN A 74 -8.75 25.87 -14.26
N LYS A 75 -7.42 25.96 -14.46
CA LYS A 75 -6.45 26.43 -13.46
C LYS A 75 -6.53 25.80 -12.06
N GLY A 76 -6.55 24.48 -11.96
CA GLY A 76 -6.18 23.81 -10.71
C GLY A 76 -4.66 23.90 -10.48
N GLN A 77 -4.23 24.36 -9.30
CA GLN A 77 -2.82 24.22 -8.90
C GLN A 77 -2.49 22.72 -8.80
N PRO A 78 -1.32 22.27 -9.29
CA PRO A 78 -0.91 20.88 -9.16
C PRO A 78 -0.69 20.54 -7.68
N GLU A 79 -1.25 19.40 -7.26
CA GLU A 79 -1.19 18.91 -5.88
C GLU A 79 -0.30 17.65 -5.81
N CYS A 80 0.45 17.50 -4.72
CA CYS A 80 1.24 16.31 -4.42
C CYS A 80 0.38 15.26 -3.73
N HIS A 81 0.26 14.09 -4.34
CA HIS A 81 -0.44 12.92 -3.82
C HIS A 81 0.55 11.83 -3.44
N CYS A 82 0.59 11.48 -2.15
CA CYS A 82 1.32 10.34 -1.63
C CYS A 82 0.47 9.07 -1.69
N ARG A 83 1.12 7.98 -2.07
CA ARG A 83 0.60 6.61 -1.96
C ARG A 83 1.56 5.80 -1.09
N PHE A 84 1.07 5.21 0.00
CA PHE A 84 1.89 4.42 0.92
C PHE A 84 1.07 3.30 1.55
N TYR A 85 1.71 2.37 2.27
CA TYR A 85 1.00 1.30 2.97
C TYR A 85 0.50 1.79 4.34
N CYS A 86 -0.82 1.75 4.55
CA CYS A 86 -1.45 1.94 5.84
C CYS A 86 -0.97 0.83 6.79
N GLY A 87 -0.34 1.21 7.89
CA GLY A 87 0.25 0.27 8.85
C GLY A 87 1.75 0.42 9.04
N TYR A 88 2.42 1.20 8.19
CA TYR A 88 3.76 1.74 8.46
C TYR A 88 3.61 3.12 9.13
N GLU A 89 2.90 3.15 10.27
CA GLU A 89 2.85 4.29 11.17
C GLU A 89 3.88 4.00 12.27
N ASN A 90 4.99 4.75 12.28
CA ASN A 90 5.95 4.76 13.38
C ASN A 90 5.44 5.71 14.46
#